data_AF-A0A2M9Q5S2-F1
#
_entry.id   AF-A0A2M9Q5S2-F1
#
_cell.length_a   1.000
_cell.length_b   1.000
_cell.length_c   1.000
_cell.angle_alpha   90.00
_cell.angle_beta   90.00
_cell.angle_gamma   90.00
#
_symmetry.space_group_name_H-M   'P 1'
#
loop_
_entity.id
_entity.type
_entity.pdbx_description
1 polymer ?
#
loop_
_entity_poly.entity_id
_entity_poly.type
_entity_poly.pdbx_seq_one_letter_code
_entity_poly.pdbx_strand_id
1 'polypeptide(L)'
;MAVETVYRPESRDDLKSTGMGELLMHQEQHPVKRVRISSKRQISIPKEFYDAMHLTDEAIVEFTGTSLIIKQVSDEVVDCSSEILKDLVEGRGLSGKELIDEFTRIKQGLPSAINKMTAEAMKKSKVHTNTADYMASLLADEGQ
;
A
#
# COMPACT_ATOMS: atom_id res chain seq x y z
N MET A 1 44.71 -5.47 26.29
CA MET A 1 44.12 -6.57 25.50
C MET A 1 43.29 -7.43 26.44
N ALA A 2 41.97 -7.39 26.30
CA ALA A 2 41.06 -8.42 26.79
C ALA A 2 40.12 -8.70 25.62
N VAL A 3 40.26 -9.88 25.04
CA VAL A 3 39.47 -10.32 23.88
C VAL A 3 38.07 -10.69 24.37
N GLU A 4 37.08 -9.90 23.94
CA GLU A 4 35.67 -10.19 24.15
C GLU A 4 35.35 -11.49 23.42
N THR A 5 35.21 -12.57 24.17
CA THR A 5 34.91 -13.88 23.60
C THR A 5 33.43 -13.87 23.25
N VAL A 6 33.12 -13.59 21.98
CA VAL A 6 31.76 -13.71 21.44
C VAL A 6 31.38 -15.19 21.51
N TYR A 7 30.53 -15.55 22.47
CA TYR A 7 29.97 -16.89 22.61
C TYR A 7 29.20 -17.24 21.33
N ARG A 8 29.73 -18.21 20.58
CA ARG A 8 29.12 -18.74 19.36
C ARG A 8 28.50 -20.09 19.72
N PRO A 9 27.17 -20.22 19.77
CA PRO A 9 26.53 -21.49 20.09
C PRO A 9 26.74 -22.50 18.96
N GLU A 10 27.18 -23.71 19.31
CA GLU A 10 27.50 -24.79 18.38
C GLU A 10 26.26 -25.65 18.01
N SER A 11 25.12 -25.46 18.70
CA SER A 11 23.97 -26.35 18.59
C SER A 11 22.63 -25.62 18.67
N ARG A 12 21.65 -26.09 17.88
CA ARG A 12 20.27 -25.57 17.86
C ARG A 12 19.53 -25.73 19.19
N ASP A 13 19.94 -26.67 20.03
CA ASP A 13 19.31 -26.93 21.32
C ASP A 13 19.71 -25.93 22.42
N ASP A 14 20.87 -25.27 22.29
CA ASP A 14 21.33 -24.25 23.23
C ASP A 14 20.46 -22.97 23.17
N LEU A 15 19.77 -22.74 22.05
CA LEU A 15 18.94 -21.55 21.82
C LEU A 15 17.59 -21.58 22.56
N LYS A 16 17.18 -22.74 23.09
CA LYS A 16 15.87 -22.91 23.74
C LYS A 16 15.85 -22.55 25.23
N SER A 17 17.00 -22.45 25.90
CA SER A 17 17.06 -22.22 27.36
C SER A 17 17.12 -20.75 27.76
N THR A 18 17.50 -19.85 26.85
CA THR A 18 17.39 -18.41 27.07
C THR A 18 15.92 -18.03 26.85
N GLY A 19 15.27 -17.39 27.82
CA GLY A 19 13.91 -16.82 27.73
C GLY A 19 13.72 -15.72 26.68
N MET A 20 14.52 -15.77 25.61
CA MET A 20 14.46 -15.09 24.33
C MET A 20 13.85 -16.01 23.24
N GLY A 21 13.36 -17.21 23.59
CA GLY A 21 12.71 -18.14 22.67
C GLY A 21 11.27 -17.76 22.30
N GLU A 22 10.62 -16.90 23.09
CA GLU A 22 9.20 -16.57 22.92
C GLU A 22 8.95 -15.35 22.02
N LEU A 23 9.97 -14.55 21.71
CA LEU A 23 9.83 -13.35 20.87
C LEU A 23 10.15 -13.57 19.38
N LEU A 24 10.58 -14.77 18.99
CA LEU A 24 11.06 -15.07 17.63
C LEU A 24 10.23 -16.16 16.90
N MET A 25 8.97 -16.34 17.27
CA MET A 25 8.12 -17.38 16.68
C MET A 25 6.73 -16.91 16.31
N HIS A 26 6.64 -15.94 15.41
CA HIS A 26 5.55 -15.89 14.42
C HIS A 26 6.15 -15.52 13.07
N GLN A 27 6.99 -16.40 12.49
CA GLN A 27 7.04 -16.45 11.03
C GLN A 27 5.65 -16.93 10.62
N GLU A 28 4.74 -16.00 10.35
CA GLU A 28 3.48 -16.32 9.69
C GLU A 28 3.84 -17.08 8.42
N GLN A 29 3.53 -18.37 8.41
CA GLN A 29 3.60 -19.19 7.21
C GLN A 29 2.58 -18.61 6.24
N HIS A 30 2.99 -17.67 5.40
CA HIS A 30 2.09 -17.09 4.41
C HIS A 30 1.69 -18.19 3.42
N PRO A 31 0.38 -18.41 3.21
CA PRO A 31 -0.08 -19.45 2.29
C PRO A 31 0.35 -19.10 0.86
N VAL A 32 1.04 -20.03 0.19
CA VAL A 32 1.52 -19.88 -1.20
C VAL A 32 0.70 -20.80 -2.10
N LYS A 33 0.18 -20.27 -3.21
CA LYS A 33 -0.59 -21.04 -4.18
C LYS A 33 -0.12 -20.77 -5.60
N ARG A 34 0.26 -21.84 -6.32
CA ARG A 34 0.57 -21.74 -7.74
C ARG A 34 -0.74 -21.69 -8.54
N VAL A 35 -0.90 -20.66 -9.34
CA VAL A 35 -2.08 -20.48 -10.21
C VAL A 35 -1.69 -20.60 -11.68
N ARG A 36 -2.66 -20.97 -12.52
CA ARG A 36 -2.49 -20.97 -13.97
C ARG A 36 -2.75 -19.58 -14.51
N ILE A 37 -1.91 -19.14 -15.44
CA ILE A 37 -2.14 -17.93 -16.24
C ILE A 37 -2.88 -18.35 -17.51
N SER A 38 -4.01 -17.70 -17.81
CA SER A 38 -4.76 -17.95 -19.03
C SER A 38 -4.04 -17.38 -20.25
N SER A 39 -4.41 -17.82 -21.46
CA SER A 39 -3.88 -17.26 -22.71
C SER A 39 -4.16 -15.77 -22.88
N LYS A 40 -5.21 -15.26 -22.22
CA LYS A 40 -5.56 -13.84 -22.15
C LYS A 40 -4.86 -13.11 -20.99
N ARG A 41 -3.85 -13.73 -20.36
CA ARG A 41 -3.09 -13.17 -19.23
C ARG A 41 -3.95 -12.92 -17.98
N GLN A 42 -5.06 -13.63 -17.86
CA GLN A 42 -5.90 -13.58 -16.67
C GLN A 42 -5.39 -14.59 -15.65
N ILE A 43 -5.33 -14.17 -14.39
CA ILE A 43 -5.10 -15.04 -13.24
C ILE A 43 -6.38 -15.09 -12.40
N SER A 44 -6.76 -16.28 -11.96
CA SER A 44 -7.83 -16.41 -10.97
C SER A 44 -7.22 -16.33 -9.59
N ILE A 45 -7.66 -15.35 -8.80
CA ILE A 45 -7.27 -15.22 -7.40
C ILE A 45 -7.94 -16.36 -6.62
N PRO A 46 -7.19 -17.19 -5.87
CA PRO A 46 -7.77 -18.20 -5.01
C PRO A 46 -8.79 -17.60 -4.04
N LYS A 47 -9.94 -18.27 -3.86
CA LYS A 47 -11.04 -17.78 -3.01
C LYS A 47 -10.57 -17.36 -1.61
N GLU A 48 -9.72 -18.17 -0.99
CA GLU A 48 -9.16 -17.90 0.34
C GLU A 48 -8.38 -16.57 0.43
N PHE A 49 -7.71 -16.15 -0.66
CA PHE A 49 -6.98 -14.87 -0.70
C PHE A 49 -7.91 -13.71 -1.03
N TYR A 50 -8.88 -13.93 -1.91
CA TYR A 50 -9.91 -12.94 -2.23
C TYR A 50 -10.69 -12.52 -0.99
N ASP A 51 -11.16 -13.51 -0.22
CA ASP A 51 -11.93 -13.30 1.00
C ASP A 51 -11.07 -12.64 2.10
N ALA A 52 -9.82 -13.10 2.28
CA ALA A 52 -8.92 -12.57 3.31
C ALA A 52 -8.44 -11.13 3.04
N MET A 53 -8.31 -10.75 1.77
CA MET A 53 -7.90 -9.40 1.37
C MET A 53 -9.09 -8.44 1.19
N HIS A 54 -10.33 -8.92 1.41
CA HIS A 54 -11.56 -8.15 1.19
C HIS A 54 -11.60 -7.48 -0.20
N LEU A 55 -11.09 -8.18 -1.22
CA LEU A 55 -11.13 -7.68 -2.58
C LEU A 55 -12.58 -7.58 -3.06
N THR A 56 -12.83 -6.62 -3.94
CA THR A 56 -14.13 -6.45 -4.61
C THR A 56 -13.98 -6.84 -6.09
N ASP A 57 -14.73 -6.20 -6.98
CA ASP A 57 -14.60 -6.30 -8.42
C ASP A 57 -13.38 -5.52 -8.97
N GLU A 58 -12.74 -4.69 -8.14
CA GLU A 58 -11.57 -3.89 -8.50
C GLU A 58 -10.38 -4.15 -7.56
N ALA A 59 -9.17 -4.06 -8.12
CA ALA A 59 -7.91 -4.17 -7.39
C ALA A 59 -6.81 -3.36 -8.09
N ILE A 60 -5.88 -2.82 -7.31
CA ILE A 60 -4.66 -2.21 -7.84
C ILE A 60 -3.64 -3.33 -8.08
N VAL A 61 -3.01 -3.32 -9.25
CA VAL A 61 -1.91 -4.24 -9.58
C VAL A 61 -0.67 -3.41 -9.88
N GLU A 62 0.36 -3.59 -9.06
CA GLU A 62 1.63 -2.89 -9.15
C GLU A 62 2.73 -3.86 -9.61
N PHE A 63 3.57 -3.43 -10.56
CA PHE A 63 4.72 -4.20 -11.02
C PHE A 63 6.01 -3.62 -10.43
N THR A 64 6.78 -4.45 -9.73
CA THR A 64 8.01 -4.03 -9.03
C THR A 64 9.29 -4.47 -9.74
N GLY A 65 9.23 -4.75 -11.04
CA GLY A 65 10.35 -5.34 -11.81
C GLY A 65 10.44 -6.86 -11.70
N THR A 66 10.25 -7.42 -10.50
CA THR A 66 10.36 -8.86 -10.24
C THR A 66 9.03 -9.52 -9.88
N SER A 67 8.05 -8.74 -9.41
CA SER A 67 6.81 -9.25 -8.84
C SER A 67 5.60 -8.40 -9.23
N LEU A 68 4.42 -9.01 -9.18
CA LEU A 68 3.14 -8.31 -9.21
C LEU A 68 2.58 -8.27 -7.79
N ILE A 69 2.33 -7.07 -7.28
CA ILE A 69 1.66 -6.85 -6.00
C ILE A 69 0.20 -6.46 -6.31
N ILE A 70 -0.74 -7.25 -5.78
CA ILE A 70 -2.17 -6.94 -5.87
C ILE A 70 -2.58 -6.34 -4.54
N LYS A 71 -3.27 -5.19 -4.58
CA LYS A 71 -3.78 -4.47 -3.41
C LYS A 71 -5.27 -4.21 -3.60
N GLN A 72 -6.02 -4.19 -2.50
CA GLN A 72 -7.40 -3.71 -2.53
C GLN A 72 -7.43 -2.26 -3.02
N VAL A 73 -8.49 -1.88 -3.74
CA VAL A 73 -8.80 -0.46 -3.97
C VAL A 73 -9.39 0.05 -2.66
N SER A 74 -8.57 0.71 -1.85
CA SER A 74 -9.12 1.56 -0.80
C SER A 74 -9.56 2.86 -1.44
N ASP A 75 -10.82 3.22 -1.24
CA ASP A 75 -11.20 4.63 -1.16
C ASP A 75 -10.43 5.19 0.04
N GLU A 76 -9.15 5.52 -0.16
CA GLU A 76 -8.43 6.37 0.78
C GLU A 76 -9.15 7.71 0.72
N VAL A 77 -10.22 7.83 1.51
CA VAL A 77 -10.67 9.11 2.01
C VAL A 77 -9.51 9.58 2.84
N VAL A 78 -8.56 10.26 2.19
CA VAL A 78 -7.43 10.91 2.85
C VAL A 78 -8.03 11.65 4.04
N ASP A 79 -7.64 11.23 5.25
CA ASP A 79 -8.25 11.77 6.45
C ASP A 79 -7.69 13.16 6.72
N CYS A 80 -8.17 14.13 5.96
CA CYS A 80 -7.83 15.54 6.09
C CYS A 80 -8.68 16.23 7.16
N SER A 81 -9.34 15.48 8.06
CA SER A 81 -10.29 16.07 9.01
C SER A 81 -9.61 17.10 9.92
N SER A 82 -8.37 16.82 10.37
CA SER A 82 -7.60 17.76 11.19
C SER A 82 -7.27 19.06 10.45
N GLU A 83 -6.82 18.96 9.20
CA GLU A 83 -6.39 20.12 8.42
C GLU A 83 -7.58 20.98 7.99
N ILE A 84 -8.72 20.35 7.65
CA ILE A 84 -9.96 21.07 7.38
C ILE A 84 -10.42 21.81 8.65
N LEU A 85 -10.40 21.15 9.81
CA LEU A 85 -10.81 21.78 11.07
C LEU A 85 -9.90 22.95 11.45
N LYS A 86 -8.57 22.83 11.26
CA LYS A 86 -7.64 23.94 11.47
C LYS A 86 -7.98 25.14 10.57
N ASP A 87 -8.23 24.93 9.27
CA ASP A 87 -8.62 26.02 8.37
C ASP A 87 -9.93 26.69 8.82
N LEU A 88 -10.93 25.89 9.19
CA LEU A 88 -12.23 26.43 9.59
C LEU A 88 -12.20 27.17 10.93
N VAL A 89 -11.44 26.67 11.91
CA VAL A 89 -11.36 27.26 13.25
C VAL A 89 -10.34 28.39 13.31
N GLU A 90 -9.10 28.16 12.87
CA GLU A 90 -8.01 29.14 12.98
C GLU A 90 -8.03 30.14 11.83
N GLY A 91 -8.31 29.68 10.60
CA GLY A 91 -8.34 30.54 9.41
C GLY A 91 -9.63 31.35 9.28
N ARG A 92 -10.78 30.71 9.47
CA ARG A 92 -12.11 31.34 9.26
C ARG A 92 -12.83 31.71 10.55
N GLY A 93 -12.31 31.32 11.72
CA GLY A 93 -12.91 31.66 13.02
C GLY A 93 -14.28 31.03 13.25
N LEU A 94 -14.64 29.96 12.54
CA LEU A 94 -15.94 29.32 12.66
C LEU A 94 -16.04 28.51 13.96
N SER A 95 -17.22 28.51 14.57
CA SER A 95 -17.48 27.77 15.80
C SER A 95 -18.93 27.28 15.86
N GLY A 96 -19.20 26.37 16.80
CA GLY A 96 -20.55 25.86 17.04
C GLY A 96 -21.17 25.22 15.80
N LYS A 97 -22.41 25.60 15.48
CA LYS A 97 -23.19 24.99 14.38
C LYS A 97 -22.61 25.29 13.00
N GLU A 98 -22.12 26.51 12.79
CA GLU A 98 -21.58 26.96 11.51
C GLU A 98 -20.30 26.17 11.12
N LEU A 99 -19.51 25.79 12.12
CA LEU A 99 -18.34 24.90 11.92
C LEU A 99 -18.76 23.51 11.44
N ILE A 100 -19.81 22.94 12.06
CA ILE A 100 -20.30 21.59 11.73
C ILE A 100 -20.88 21.55 10.31
N ASP A 101 -21.68 22.55 9.95
CA ASP A 101 -22.33 22.64 8.64
C ASP A 101 -21.27 22.79 7.53
N GLU A 102 -20.29 23.67 7.71
CA GLU A 102 -19.24 23.90 6.71
C GLU A 102 -18.24 22.73 6.61
N PHE A 103 -17.86 22.12 7.74
CA PHE A 103 -17.01 20.93 7.75
C PHE A 103 -17.66 19.77 6.98
N THR A 104 -18.95 19.53 7.21
CA THR A 104 -19.71 18.47 6.54
C THR A 104 -19.77 18.72 5.03
N ARG A 105 -20.03 19.98 4.62
CA ARG A 105 -20.05 20.39 3.22
C ARG A 105 -18.73 20.12 2.51
N ILE A 106 -17.60 20.46 3.15
CA ILE A 106 -16.26 20.26 2.59
C ILE A 106 -15.91 18.77 2.51
N LYS A 107 -16.14 18.00 3.58
CA LYS A 107 -15.86 16.55 3.62
C LYS A 107 -16.63 15.79 2.55
N GLN A 108 -17.87 16.16 2.25
CA GLN A 108 -18.67 15.53 1.19
C GLN A 108 -18.15 15.82 -0.21
N GLY A 109 -17.58 17.01 -0.45
CA GLY A 109 -17.02 17.39 -1.76
C GLY A 109 -15.60 16.86 -2.02
N LEU A 110 -14.89 16.47 -0.95
CA LEU A 110 -13.47 16.12 -1.01
C LEU A 110 -13.15 14.94 -1.95
N PRO A 111 -13.88 13.80 -1.94
CA PRO A 111 -13.58 12.68 -2.83
C PRO A 111 -13.71 13.05 -4.31
N SER A 112 -14.74 13.84 -4.68
CA SER A 112 -14.93 14.29 -6.05
C SER A 112 -13.84 15.26 -6.51
N ALA A 113 -13.38 16.14 -5.63
CA ALA A 113 -12.30 17.08 -5.93
C ALA A 113 -10.96 16.37 -6.13
N ILE A 114 -10.64 15.40 -5.27
CA ILE A 114 -9.43 14.57 -5.38
C ILE A 114 -9.46 13.77 -6.68
N ASN A 115 -10.57 13.09 -7.00
CA ASN A 115 -10.69 12.33 -8.24
C ASN A 115 -10.51 13.20 -9.49
N LYS A 116 -11.01 14.44 -9.48
CA LYS A 116 -10.77 15.40 -10.57
C LYS A 116 -9.29 15.80 -10.66
N MET A 117 -8.65 16.10 -9.53
CA MET A 117 -7.22 16.44 -9.50
C MET A 117 -6.35 15.29 -10.01
N THR A 118 -6.63 14.05 -9.59
CA THR A 118 -5.93 12.85 -10.06
C THR A 118 -6.14 12.66 -11.56
N ALA A 119 -7.37 12.81 -12.07
CA ALA A 119 -7.65 12.70 -13.49
C ALA A 119 -6.91 13.76 -14.32
N GLU A 120 -6.81 15.01 -13.82
CA GLU A 120 -6.05 16.07 -14.48
C GLU A 120 -4.53 15.84 -14.44
N ALA A 121 -4.01 15.31 -13.33
CA ALA A 121 -2.59 14.96 -13.19
C ALA A 121 -2.22 13.79 -14.14
N MET A 122 -3.07 12.78 -14.23
CA MET A 122 -2.92 11.69 -15.21
C MET A 122 -2.95 12.20 -16.64
N LYS A 123 -3.78 13.20 -16.95
CA LYS A 123 -3.85 13.83 -18.28
C LYS A 123 -2.60 14.67 -18.62
N LYS A 124 -1.93 15.24 -17.62
CA LYS A 124 -0.74 16.10 -17.79
C LYS A 124 0.58 15.34 -17.75
N SER A 125 0.63 14.18 -17.09
CA SER A 125 1.77 13.27 -17.19
C SER A 125 1.94 12.85 -18.66
N LYS A 126 3.18 12.72 -19.15
CA LYS A 126 3.44 12.03 -20.42
C LYS A 126 2.94 10.60 -20.25
N VAL A 127 1.69 10.37 -20.61
CA VAL A 127 1.08 9.05 -20.60
C VAL A 127 1.88 8.23 -21.60
N HIS A 128 2.69 7.32 -21.10
CA HIS A 128 3.07 6.15 -21.87
C HIS A 128 1.74 5.48 -22.24
N THR A 129 1.33 5.65 -23.50
CA THR A 129 0.00 5.24 -24.01
C THR A 129 -0.21 3.74 -23.92
N ASN A 130 0.88 3.02 -23.70
CA ASN A 130 0.92 1.61 -23.44
C ASN A 130 2.00 1.33 -22.37
N THR A 131 1.71 0.37 -21.50
CA THR A 131 2.68 -0.30 -20.63
C THR A 131 4.02 -0.62 -21.32
N ALA A 132 4.01 -0.93 -22.62
CA ALA A 132 5.20 -1.16 -23.43
C ALA A 132 6.13 0.07 -23.50
N ASP A 133 5.60 1.29 -23.61
CA ASP A 133 6.41 2.51 -23.67
C ASP A 133 7.04 2.83 -22.30
N TYR A 134 6.32 2.54 -21.21
CA TYR A 134 6.86 2.66 -19.86
C TYR A 134 7.97 1.63 -19.61
N MET A 135 7.72 0.37 -19.94
CA MET A 135 8.69 -0.73 -19.80
C MET A 135 9.93 -0.52 -20.67
N ALA A 136 9.78 0.00 -21.88
CA ALA A 136 10.90 0.33 -22.76
C ALA A 136 11.81 1.43 -22.17
N SER A 137 11.23 2.39 -21.43
CA SER A 137 12.02 3.43 -20.76
C SER A 137 12.81 2.90 -19.55
N LEU A 138 12.25 1.98 -18.76
CA LEU A 138 12.98 1.36 -17.64
C LEU A 138 14.14 0.49 -18.12
N LEU A 139 13.96 -0.25 -19.22
CA LEU A 139 14.99 -1.13 -19.79
C LEU A 139 16.10 -0.35 -20.52
N ALA A 140 15.86 0.92 -20.85
CA ALA A 140 16.85 1.79 -21.50
C ALA A 140 17.88 2.39 -20.53
N ASP A 141 17.61 2.36 -19.22
CA ASP A 141 18.45 2.99 -18.19
C ASP A 141 19.47 2.02 -17.55
N GLU A 142 19.36 0.71 -17.79
CA GLU A 142 20.33 -0.31 -17.33
C GLU A 142 21.56 -0.45 -18.28
N GLY A 143 21.80 0.54 -19.14
CA GLY A 143 22.76 0.47 -20.24
C GLY A 143 23.83 1.57 -20.28
N GLN A 144 24.22 2.15 -19.14
CA GLN A 144 25.40 3.05 -19.06
C GLN A 144 26.51 2.49 -18.16
#